data_AF-A0A1Q8FUN0-F1
#
_entry.id   AF-A0A1Q8FUN0-F1
#
_cell.length_a   1.000
_cell.length_b   1.000
_cell.length_c   1.000
_cell.angle_alpha   90.00
_cell.angle_beta   90.00
_cell.angle_gamma   90.00
#
_symmetry.space_group_name_H-M   'P 1'
#
loop_
_entity.id
_entity.type
_entity.pdbx_description
1 polymer ?
#
loop_
_entity_poly.entity_id
_entity_poly.type
_entity_poly.pdbx_seq_one_letter_code
_entity_poly.pdbx_strand_id
1 'polypeptide(L)'
;MALPDQPQPELPKRPLKLCVLKFGSSVLFTPDDYARAAHEIYRHVRAGEKVVAVVSALDGETDALFGVGNDVGQGCSDALLARLVRCGELKSAALMGLALERSGIPSAVLDPHEMGLRAEGEALDANLTGLDAGRVLARFGAVDVIVAPGFFGDGADGPVTLGRGGTDLTAVEFAHWLGADRVRLIKDVDGVYTDDPAKVANAKRLDQLDYDEAAKVSRGLVQDKAITRAKEQNVVIEVAALGRPYATRIAAVEKRAGGGVAAKPLKVAVLGHGAVGAGVCAHLLAHPGRFSLNPVLVRDPDQHRVGAPVALQFTADPAEALAGDPDIVVETIGGTGLARSLSQSVLREGAHLVTANKAVMALDFDRLHQLAQENGRSLRYSATIGGGVPILEIVDLLAAEDTLLSVEGVLNGTCNFVLGQLGLGVPLAEAVAEAQRLGFAEADPSADIDGYDAADKLAILVRHAFGVALHPDQISRESLSDLSADRIAAVNEKGLVFKQVARCSTTRDGRVEAKVEIQALAPDHPLAGLVNEGNGALLNLPGGQLGVFGKGAGRWPTAEAVFADIMDIQRDTVLPAKAASHMPENPLSHIRRMSTRTVA
;
A
#
# COMPACT_ATOMS: atom_id res chain seq x y z
N MET A 1 -32.18 4.24 32.31
CA MET A 1 -31.66 2.88 32.51
C MET A 1 -30.46 2.76 31.57
N ALA A 2 -29.25 2.79 32.12
CA ALA A 2 -28.02 2.77 31.33
C ALA A 2 -27.91 1.43 30.59
N LEU A 3 -27.56 1.48 29.30
CA LEU A 3 -27.22 0.29 28.53
C LEU A 3 -25.96 -0.34 29.15
N PRO A 4 -25.89 -1.68 29.28
CA PRO A 4 -24.71 -2.34 29.80
C PRO A 4 -23.52 -2.12 28.85
N ASP A 5 -22.35 -1.81 29.41
CA ASP A 5 -21.08 -1.77 28.69
C ASP A 5 -20.86 -3.11 27.99
N GLN A 6 -20.82 -3.07 26.66
CA GLN A 6 -20.40 -4.20 25.86
C GLN A 6 -18.89 -4.40 26.05
N PRO A 7 -18.40 -5.64 26.25
CA PRO A 7 -16.97 -5.89 26.21
C PRO A 7 -16.49 -5.62 24.78
N GLN A 8 -15.75 -4.52 24.60
CA GLN A 8 -14.97 -4.32 23.39
C GLN A 8 -14.00 -5.49 23.26
N PRO A 9 -13.87 -6.14 22.09
CA PRO A 9 -12.82 -7.13 21.89
C PRO A 9 -11.49 -6.43 22.19
N GLU A 10 -10.74 -6.90 23.19
CA GLU A 10 -9.40 -6.39 23.47
C GLU A 10 -8.58 -6.61 22.20
N LEU A 11 -8.31 -5.51 21.48
CA LEU A 11 -7.36 -5.50 20.38
C LEU A 11 -6.04 -6.04 20.92
N PRO A 12 -5.36 -6.98 20.23
CA PRO A 12 -4.03 -7.41 20.63
C PRO A 12 -3.14 -6.17 20.80
N LYS A 13 -2.58 -6.00 22.00
CA LYS A 13 -1.70 -4.87 22.37
C LYS A 13 -0.32 -5.00 21.71
N ARG A 14 -0.27 -4.91 20.38
CA ARG A 14 0.96 -4.57 19.68
C ARG A 14 1.00 -3.04 19.56
N PRO A 15 2.07 -2.36 19.99
CA PRO A 15 2.19 -0.93 19.75
C PRO A 15 2.09 -0.68 18.25
N LEU A 16 1.17 0.20 17.86
CA LEU A 16 1.01 0.62 16.47
C LEU A 16 2.33 1.21 16.00
N LYS A 17 2.97 0.59 15.01
CA LYS A 17 4.08 1.24 14.30
C LYS A 17 3.45 2.38 13.50
N LEU A 18 3.73 3.62 13.89
CA LEU A 18 3.08 4.80 13.33
C LEU A 18 4.16 5.68 12.71
N CYS A 19 3.98 6.03 11.45
CA CYS A 19 4.86 6.95 10.73
C CYS A 19 4.06 8.18 10.26
N VAL A 20 4.63 9.36 10.47
CA VAL A 20 4.11 10.58 9.83
C VAL A 20 4.89 10.82 8.55
N LEU A 21 4.20 10.91 7.41
CA LEU A 21 4.78 11.26 6.12
C LEU A 21 4.34 12.67 5.74
N LYS A 22 5.29 13.54 5.42
CA LYS A 22 4.98 14.89 4.96
C LYS A 22 5.30 15.02 3.48
N PHE A 23 4.34 15.45 2.69
CA PHE A 23 4.50 15.75 1.26
C PHE A 23 4.45 17.26 1.05
N GLY A 24 5.58 17.85 0.63
CA GLY A 24 5.67 19.29 0.32
C GLY A 24 5.26 19.63 -1.10
N SER A 25 5.15 20.93 -1.40
CA SER A 25 4.96 21.42 -2.76
C SER A 25 6.09 20.98 -3.71
N SER A 26 7.31 20.78 -3.18
CA SER A 26 8.44 20.23 -3.94
C SER A 26 8.27 18.78 -4.40
N VAL A 27 7.19 18.11 -4.01
CA VAL A 27 6.84 16.77 -4.53
C VAL A 27 5.40 16.69 -5.03
N LEU A 28 4.60 17.74 -4.83
CA LEU A 28 3.21 17.88 -5.28
C LEU A 28 3.12 19.11 -6.20
N PHE A 29 3.59 18.98 -7.44
CA PHE A 29 3.56 20.02 -8.47
C PHE A 29 2.32 19.91 -9.35
N THR A 30 1.93 18.67 -9.67
CA THR A 30 0.82 18.37 -10.58
C THR A 30 -0.12 17.34 -9.97
N PRO A 31 -1.38 17.24 -10.44
CA PRO A 31 -2.31 16.20 -9.99
C PRO A 31 -1.79 14.76 -10.14
N ASP A 32 -0.90 14.49 -11.10
CA ASP A 32 -0.33 13.15 -11.30
C ASP A 32 0.63 12.75 -10.16
N ASP A 33 1.14 13.70 -9.40
CA ASP A 33 2.10 13.46 -8.34
C ASP A 33 1.47 12.77 -7.12
N TYR A 34 0.16 12.95 -6.90
CA TYR A 34 -0.58 12.23 -5.84
C TYR A 34 -0.55 10.72 -6.05
N ALA A 35 -0.47 10.24 -7.30
CA ALA A 35 -0.30 8.82 -7.58
C ALA A 35 1.03 8.29 -7.04
N ARG A 36 2.13 9.03 -7.23
CA ARG A 36 3.46 8.65 -6.74
C ARG A 36 3.55 8.77 -5.21
N ALA A 37 2.89 9.76 -4.63
CA ALA A 37 2.79 9.91 -3.18
C ALA A 37 1.95 8.79 -2.54
N ALA A 38 0.82 8.41 -3.14
CA ALA A 38 0.02 7.26 -2.72
C ALA A 38 0.84 5.97 -2.75
N HIS A 39 1.67 5.77 -3.79
CA HIS A 39 2.58 4.63 -3.84
C HIS A 39 3.62 4.63 -2.69
N GLU A 40 4.19 5.80 -2.34
CA GLU A 40 5.09 5.88 -1.18
C GLU A 40 4.34 5.60 0.13
N ILE A 41 3.11 6.07 0.29
CA ILE A 41 2.27 5.72 1.45
C ILE A 41 2.03 4.20 1.50
N TYR A 42 1.71 3.58 0.36
CA TYR A 42 1.46 2.15 0.26
C TYR A 42 2.68 1.32 0.70
N ARG A 43 3.90 1.76 0.36
CA ARG A 43 5.14 1.13 0.85
C ARG A 43 5.17 1.01 2.37
N HIS A 44 4.73 2.05 3.09
CA HIS A 44 4.72 2.06 4.55
C HIS A 44 3.61 1.16 5.12
N VAL A 45 2.42 1.19 4.51
CA VAL A 45 1.30 0.29 4.88
C VAL A 45 1.69 -1.19 4.69
N ARG A 46 2.34 -1.54 3.58
CA ARG A 46 2.89 -2.89 3.32
C ARG A 46 3.91 -3.33 4.37
N ALA A 47 4.64 -2.39 4.96
CA ALA A 47 5.60 -2.66 6.03
C ALA A 47 4.94 -2.82 7.42
N GLY A 48 3.61 -2.82 7.48
CA GLY A 48 2.83 -2.93 8.71
C GLY A 48 2.76 -1.64 9.53
N GLU A 49 3.05 -0.49 8.91
CA GLU A 49 2.93 0.81 9.56
C GLU A 49 1.54 1.43 9.31
N LYS A 50 0.96 2.03 10.35
CA LYS A 50 -0.09 3.03 10.19
C LYS A 50 0.55 4.35 9.76
N VAL A 51 -0.15 5.12 8.93
CA VAL A 51 0.41 6.33 8.33
C VAL A 51 -0.48 7.55 8.60
N VAL A 52 0.15 8.65 9.02
CA VAL A 52 -0.46 9.99 8.91
C VAL A 52 0.24 10.75 7.79
N ALA A 53 -0.47 11.01 6.70
CA ALA A 53 0.02 11.77 5.55
C ALA A 53 -0.35 13.26 5.71
N VAL A 54 0.62 14.10 6.03
CA VAL A 54 0.46 15.56 6.08
C VAL A 54 0.81 16.14 4.72
N VAL A 55 -0.15 16.80 4.07
CA VAL A 55 0.02 17.31 2.71
C VAL A 55 0.04 18.84 2.66
N SER A 56 1.00 19.39 1.92
CA SER A 56 1.00 20.79 1.52
C SER A 56 0.06 21.02 0.33
N ALA A 57 -0.27 22.28 0.06
CA ALA A 57 -0.94 22.66 -1.18
C ALA A 57 -0.03 22.34 -2.39
N LEU A 58 -0.66 22.22 -3.57
CA LEU A 58 0.08 22.14 -4.84
C LEU A 58 1.02 23.33 -5.00
N ASP A 59 2.13 23.12 -5.70
CA ASP A 59 3.11 24.17 -5.96
C ASP A 59 2.46 25.44 -6.55
N GLY A 60 2.80 26.60 -5.98
CA GLY A 60 2.25 27.91 -6.34
C GLY A 60 0.79 28.19 -5.90
N GLU A 61 0.03 27.20 -5.43
CA GLU A 61 -1.39 27.36 -5.11
C GLU A 61 -1.61 28.31 -3.92
N THR A 62 -0.85 28.12 -2.84
CA THR A 62 -0.94 28.99 -1.65
C THR A 62 -0.67 30.44 -2.00
N ASP A 63 0.37 30.70 -2.81
CA ASP A 63 0.73 32.05 -3.25
C ASP A 63 -0.34 32.65 -4.17
N ALA A 64 -0.95 31.84 -5.04
CA ALA A 64 -2.06 32.28 -5.89
C ALA A 64 -3.29 32.68 -5.07
N LEU A 65 -3.63 31.92 -4.02
CA LEU A 65 -4.73 32.25 -3.10
C LEU A 65 -4.44 33.53 -2.30
N PHE A 66 -3.20 33.71 -1.85
CA PHE A 66 -2.77 34.97 -1.24
C PHE A 66 -2.89 36.14 -2.21
N GLY A 67 -2.44 35.98 -3.46
CA GLY A 67 -2.53 37.00 -4.50
C GLY A 67 -3.97 37.44 -4.75
N VAL A 68 -4.86 36.49 -5.08
CA VAL A 68 -6.29 36.79 -5.32
C VAL A 68 -6.95 37.41 -4.10
N GLY A 69 -6.67 36.91 -2.89
CA GLY A 69 -7.21 37.45 -1.66
C GLY A 69 -6.76 38.89 -1.40
N ASN A 70 -5.49 39.20 -1.64
CA ASN A 70 -4.94 40.54 -1.50
C ASN A 70 -5.45 41.50 -2.56
N ASP A 71 -5.65 41.05 -3.80
CA ASP A 71 -6.20 41.88 -4.88
C ASP A 71 -7.65 42.30 -4.59
N VAL A 72 -8.47 41.38 -4.07
CA VAL A 72 -9.87 41.64 -3.72
C VAL A 72 -9.99 42.40 -2.41
N GLY A 73 -9.27 41.96 -1.38
CA GLY A 73 -9.40 42.49 -0.01
C GLY A 73 -8.59 43.75 0.24
N GLN A 74 -7.53 44.00 -0.54
CA GLN A 74 -6.59 45.11 -0.35
C GLN A 74 -6.06 45.21 1.10
N GLY A 75 -5.80 44.05 1.73
CA GLY A 75 -5.30 43.96 3.11
C GLY A 75 -6.33 44.22 4.21
N CYS A 76 -7.64 44.15 3.91
CA CYS A 76 -8.67 44.50 4.88
C CYS A 76 -8.88 43.50 6.03
N SER A 77 -8.52 42.22 5.83
CA SER A 77 -8.76 41.17 6.85
C SER A 77 -7.87 39.94 6.66
N ASP A 78 -6.92 39.77 7.58
CA ASP A 78 -6.06 38.58 7.66
C ASP A 78 -6.86 37.31 8.01
N ALA A 79 -7.91 37.44 8.81
CA ALA A 79 -8.79 36.32 9.17
C ALA A 79 -9.57 35.77 7.96
N LEU A 80 -10.05 36.64 7.07
CA LEU A 80 -10.68 36.20 5.81
C LEU A 80 -9.65 35.64 4.83
N LEU A 81 -8.44 36.20 4.81
CA LEU A 81 -7.35 35.69 3.98
C LEU A 81 -6.92 34.29 4.42
N ALA A 82 -6.80 34.03 5.72
CA ALA A 82 -6.54 32.71 6.28
C ALA A 82 -7.61 31.68 5.86
N ARG A 83 -8.90 32.09 5.89
CA ARG A 83 -10.03 31.27 5.43
C ARG A 83 -9.98 30.94 3.94
N LEU A 84 -9.44 31.83 3.11
CA LEU A 84 -9.26 31.59 1.68
C LEU A 84 -8.07 30.66 1.42
N VAL A 85 -6.92 30.94 2.04
CA VAL A 85 -5.66 30.24 1.78
C VAL A 85 -5.73 28.76 2.19
N ARG A 86 -6.45 28.42 3.28
CA ARG A 86 -6.64 27.02 3.70
C ARG A 86 -7.27 26.13 2.61
N CYS A 87 -8.01 26.70 1.66
CA CYS A 87 -8.64 25.94 0.58
C CYS A 87 -7.62 25.18 -0.27
N GLY A 88 -6.39 25.68 -0.41
CA GLY A 88 -5.33 25.00 -1.15
C GLY A 88 -4.96 23.63 -0.56
N GLU A 89 -4.86 23.55 0.76
CA GLU A 89 -4.53 22.30 1.44
C GLU A 89 -5.73 21.38 1.65
N LEU A 90 -6.93 21.93 1.87
CA LEU A 90 -8.16 21.13 1.86
C LEU A 90 -8.32 20.41 0.51
N LYS A 91 -8.08 21.13 -0.59
CA LYS A 91 -8.05 20.54 -1.94
C LYS A 91 -6.99 19.45 -2.05
N SER A 92 -5.77 19.70 -1.56
CA SER A 92 -4.67 18.73 -1.59
C SER A 92 -4.98 17.45 -0.80
N ALA A 93 -5.53 17.59 0.41
CA ALA A 93 -5.92 16.47 1.25
C ALA A 93 -7.00 15.61 0.60
N ALA A 94 -8.01 16.23 -0.03
CA ALA A 94 -9.03 15.53 -0.80
C ALA A 94 -8.44 14.79 -2.02
N LEU A 95 -7.54 15.43 -2.78
CA LEU A 95 -6.86 14.80 -3.93
C LEU A 95 -6.01 13.59 -3.50
N MET A 96 -5.31 13.70 -2.37
CA MET A 96 -4.57 12.58 -1.79
C MET A 96 -5.50 11.44 -1.38
N GLY A 97 -6.62 11.74 -0.72
CA GLY A 97 -7.66 10.76 -0.37
C GLY A 97 -8.18 10.02 -1.61
N LEU A 98 -8.49 10.74 -2.69
CA LEU A 98 -8.91 10.13 -3.97
C LEU A 98 -7.82 9.24 -4.59
N ALA A 99 -6.54 9.65 -4.51
CA ALA A 99 -5.44 8.85 -5.02
C ALA A 99 -5.25 7.55 -4.21
N LEU A 100 -5.38 7.61 -2.89
CA LEU A 100 -5.34 6.44 -2.01
C LEU A 100 -6.53 5.49 -2.27
N GLU A 101 -7.74 6.04 -2.42
CA GLU A 101 -8.94 5.26 -2.71
C GLU A 101 -8.88 4.56 -4.08
N ARG A 102 -8.34 5.25 -5.09
CA ARG A 102 -8.07 4.66 -6.41
C ARG A 102 -7.08 3.50 -6.29
N SER A 103 -6.08 3.65 -5.42
CA SER A 103 -5.04 2.64 -5.15
C SER A 103 -5.53 1.51 -4.24
N GLY A 104 -6.75 1.59 -3.71
CA GLY A 104 -7.34 0.56 -2.86
C GLY A 104 -6.88 0.57 -1.40
N ILE A 105 -6.23 1.66 -0.98
CA ILE A 105 -5.64 1.81 0.36
C ILE A 105 -6.70 2.43 1.28
N PRO A 106 -7.13 1.73 2.36
CA PRO A 106 -8.09 2.28 3.31
C PRO A 106 -7.56 3.57 3.94
N SER A 107 -8.26 4.67 3.70
CA SER A 107 -7.84 5.99 4.18
C SER A 107 -9.00 6.85 4.65
N ALA A 108 -8.70 7.79 5.53
CA ALA A 108 -9.62 8.84 5.96
C ALA A 108 -8.94 10.20 5.79
N VAL A 109 -9.65 11.17 5.19
CA VAL A 109 -9.23 12.57 5.18
C VAL A 109 -9.87 13.25 6.37
N LEU A 110 -9.07 13.94 7.20
CA LEU A 110 -9.56 14.68 8.37
C LEU A 110 -9.22 16.16 8.24
N ASP A 111 -10.23 16.99 8.44
CA ASP A 111 -10.07 18.43 8.61
C ASP A 111 -9.63 18.77 10.06
N PRO A 112 -9.02 19.95 10.30
CA PRO A 112 -8.56 20.35 11.63
C PRO A 112 -9.60 20.24 12.74
N HIS A 113 -10.84 20.65 12.49
CA HIS A 113 -11.93 20.56 13.48
C HIS A 113 -12.32 19.11 13.81
N GLU A 114 -12.19 18.20 12.84
CA GLU A 114 -12.42 16.77 13.07
C GLU A 114 -11.33 16.17 13.94
N MET A 115 -10.10 16.68 13.86
CA MET A 115 -8.95 16.27 14.70
C MET A 115 -8.89 17.01 16.04
N GLY A 116 -9.68 18.07 16.22
CA GLY A 116 -9.54 18.99 17.35
C GLY A 116 -8.19 19.72 17.36
N LEU A 117 -7.67 20.02 16.16
CA LEU A 117 -6.36 20.63 15.95
C LEU A 117 -6.41 22.13 16.27
N ARG A 118 -5.87 22.49 17.43
CA ARG A 118 -5.90 23.84 17.99
C ARG A 118 -4.64 24.63 17.67
N ALA A 119 -4.80 25.92 17.43
CA ALA A 119 -3.72 26.85 17.17
C ALA A 119 -3.94 28.20 17.89
N GLU A 120 -2.85 28.86 18.27
CA GLU A 120 -2.87 30.19 18.91
C GLU A 120 -1.87 31.12 18.23
N GLY A 121 -2.24 32.39 18.09
CA GLY A 121 -1.42 33.43 17.47
C GLY A 121 -2.21 34.26 16.46
N GLU A 122 -1.46 34.99 15.62
CA GLU A 122 -2.03 35.83 14.56
C GLU A 122 -2.65 34.98 13.45
N ALA A 123 -3.65 35.52 12.75
CA ALA A 123 -4.41 34.77 11.76
C ALA A 123 -3.56 34.16 10.62
N LEU A 124 -2.39 34.75 10.32
CA LEU A 124 -1.49 34.32 9.26
C LEU A 124 -0.15 33.72 9.75
N ASP A 125 0.09 33.66 11.07
CA ASP A 125 1.32 33.11 11.67
C ASP A 125 1.05 32.61 13.10
N ALA A 126 0.18 31.60 13.20
CA ALA A 126 -0.13 30.92 14.45
C ALA A 126 0.80 29.72 14.72
N ASN A 127 0.79 29.24 15.95
CA ASN A 127 1.46 27.99 16.33
C ASN A 127 0.42 26.97 16.79
N LEU A 128 0.63 25.71 16.43
CA LEU A 128 -0.22 24.62 16.92
C LEU A 128 -0.01 24.42 18.43
N THR A 129 -1.10 24.16 19.15
CA THR A 129 -1.09 24.00 20.62
C THR A 129 -1.60 22.64 21.09
N GLY A 130 -2.30 21.90 20.24
CA GLY A 130 -2.66 20.51 20.53
C GLY A 130 -3.61 19.90 19.50
N LEU A 131 -3.83 18.58 19.64
CA LEU A 131 -4.86 17.85 18.91
C LEU A 131 -5.59 16.86 19.85
N ASP A 132 -6.74 16.35 19.44
CA ASP A 132 -7.41 15.23 20.12
C ASP A 132 -6.81 13.89 19.62
N ALA A 133 -5.70 13.47 20.24
CA ALA A 133 -4.98 12.27 19.85
C ALA A 133 -5.84 10.99 19.93
N GLY A 134 -6.69 10.87 20.95
CA GLY A 134 -7.57 9.71 21.11
C GLY A 134 -8.54 9.58 19.94
N ARG A 135 -9.12 10.70 19.50
CA ARG A 135 -10.02 10.73 18.35
C ARG A 135 -9.32 10.40 17.03
N VAL A 136 -8.11 10.92 16.81
CA VAL A 136 -7.33 10.64 15.59
C VAL A 136 -6.89 9.18 15.56
N LEU A 137 -6.31 8.67 16.65
CA LEU A 137 -5.85 7.28 16.73
C LEU A 137 -7.00 6.27 16.59
N ALA A 138 -8.20 6.59 17.11
CA ALA A 138 -9.38 5.75 16.95
C ALA A 138 -9.77 5.51 15.48
N ARG A 139 -9.43 6.41 14.55
CA ARG A 139 -9.70 6.22 13.12
C ARG A 139 -8.93 5.04 12.53
N PHE A 140 -7.75 4.71 13.05
CA PHE A 140 -6.96 3.55 12.59
C PHE A 140 -7.62 2.19 12.86
N GLY A 141 -8.72 2.16 13.63
CA GLY A 141 -9.56 0.97 13.76
C GLY A 141 -10.28 0.58 12.46
N ALA A 142 -10.46 1.53 11.53
CA ALA A 142 -11.13 1.30 10.25
C ALA A 142 -10.23 1.54 9.02
N VAL A 143 -9.14 2.28 9.18
CA VAL A 143 -8.24 2.66 8.07
C VAL A 143 -6.77 2.42 8.40
N ASP A 144 -5.92 2.43 7.38
CA ASP A 144 -4.46 2.35 7.54
C ASP A 144 -3.79 3.72 7.40
N VAL A 145 -4.46 4.66 6.75
CA VAL A 145 -3.93 5.99 6.45
C VAL A 145 -4.89 7.08 6.90
N ILE A 146 -4.36 8.09 7.57
CA ILE A 146 -5.06 9.34 7.83
C ILE A 146 -4.38 10.44 7.02
N VAL A 147 -5.13 11.18 6.21
CA VAL A 147 -4.64 12.33 5.46
C VAL A 147 -5.07 13.60 6.18
N ALA A 148 -4.12 14.53 6.38
CA ALA A 148 -4.38 15.80 7.04
C ALA A 148 -3.72 16.97 6.28
N PRO A 149 -4.34 18.15 6.26
CA PRO A 149 -3.65 19.37 5.87
C PRO A 149 -2.58 19.74 6.90
N GLY A 150 -1.58 20.55 6.52
CA GLY A 150 -0.44 20.86 7.37
C GLY A 150 -0.14 22.35 7.63
N PHE A 151 -0.90 23.30 7.09
CA PHE A 151 -0.60 24.73 7.14
C PHE A 151 -1.65 25.55 7.88
N PHE A 152 -2.70 24.94 8.42
CA PHE A 152 -3.72 25.64 9.19
C PHE A 152 -4.26 24.82 10.38
N GLY A 153 -4.84 25.52 11.35
CA GLY A 153 -5.48 24.96 12.53
C GLY A 153 -6.67 25.82 12.99
N ASP A 154 -7.36 25.37 14.03
CA ASP A 154 -8.49 26.10 14.60
C ASP A 154 -8.00 27.05 15.70
N GLY A 155 -8.10 28.35 15.43
CA GLY A 155 -7.93 29.41 16.42
C GLY A 155 -9.23 29.79 17.12
N ALA A 156 -9.14 30.69 18.10
CA ALA A 156 -10.28 31.11 18.92
C ALA A 156 -11.44 31.70 18.09
N ASP A 157 -11.13 32.49 17.06
CA ASP A 157 -12.10 33.21 16.23
C ASP A 157 -12.31 32.59 14.83
N GLY A 158 -11.73 31.40 14.61
CA GLY A 158 -11.80 30.68 13.33
C GLY A 158 -10.45 30.14 12.87
N PRO A 159 -10.36 29.69 11.61
CA PRO A 159 -9.15 29.07 11.09
C PRO A 159 -8.01 30.09 10.98
N VAL A 160 -6.81 29.65 11.33
CA VAL A 160 -5.55 30.42 11.25
C VAL A 160 -4.52 29.64 10.45
N THR A 161 -3.60 30.33 9.77
CA THR A 161 -2.46 29.68 9.10
C THR A 161 -1.22 29.69 9.99
N LEU A 162 -0.28 28.78 9.73
CA LEU A 162 0.89 28.53 10.57
C LEU A 162 2.16 29.29 10.13
N GLY A 163 2.00 30.25 9.22
CA GLY A 163 3.11 30.97 8.62
C GLY A 163 4.12 30.08 7.90
N ARG A 164 5.24 30.67 7.48
CA ARG A 164 6.25 29.96 6.67
C ARG A 164 6.77 28.71 7.39
N GLY A 165 6.74 27.59 6.68
CA GLY A 165 7.23 26.31 7.19
C GLY A 165 6.24 25.53 8.06
N GLY A 166 5.00 25.99 8.16
CA GLY A 166 3.93 25.36 8.95
C GLY A 166 3.78 23.86 8.72
N THR A 167 3.84 23.38 7.47
CA THR A 167 3.63 21.94 7.18
C THR A 167 4.73 21.03 7.76
N ASP A 168 5.99 21.46 7.75
CA ASP A 168 7.08 20.66 8.35
C ASP A 168 6.91 20.62 9.89
N LEU A 169 6.51 21.74 10.49
CA LEU A 169 6.19 21.83 11.92
C LEU A 169 5.01 20.94 12.30
N THR A 170 3.90 20.98 11.54
CA THR A 170 2.72 20.14 11.78
C THR A 170 3.07 18.66 11.79
N ALA A 171 3.92 18.21 10.86
CA ALA A 171 4.32 16.81 10.80
C ALA A 171 5.15 16.38 12.03
N VAL A 172 6.00 17.27 12.58
CA VAL A 172 6.74 17.02 13.82
C VAL A 172 5.80 16.98 15.04
N GLU A 173 4.90 17.95 15.16
CA GLU A 173 3.95 18.02 16.28
C GLU A 173 2.98 16.81 16.25
N PHE A 174 2.52 16.39 15.07
CA PHE A 174 1.70 15.18 14.92
C PHE A 174 2.46 13.93 15.34
N ALA A 175 3.74 13.82 14.98
CA ALA A 175 4.57 12.69 15.40
C ALA A 175 4.70 12.63 16.92
N HIS A 176 4.91 13.77 17.57
CA HIS A 176 4.96 13.86 19.03
C HIS A 176 3.63 13.50 19.69
N TRP A 177 2.54 14.16 19.28
CA TRP A 177 1.23 14.03 19.92
C TRP A 177 0.55 12.67 19.70
N LEU A 178 0.83 12.02 18.57
CA LEU A 178 0.29 10.70 18.25
C LEU A 178 1.21 9.55 18.68
N GLY A 179 2.41 9.86 19.19
CA GLY A 179 3.40 8.86 19.58
C GLY A 179 3.97 8.09 18.39
N ALA A 180 4.18 8.75 17.25
CA ALA A 180 4.77 8.15 16.07
C ALA A 180 6.26 7.83 16.27
N ASP A 181 6.73 6.77 15.64
CA ASP A 181 8.14 6.34 15.69
C ASP A 181 9.08 7.38 15.07
N ARG A 182 8.58 8.06 14.02
CA ARG A 182 9.32 9.07 13.25
C ARG A 182 8.40 9.92 12.37
N VAL A 183 8.94 11.06 11.94
CA VAL A 183 8.41 11.84 10.82
C VAL A 183 9.36 11.75 9.63
N ARG A 184 8.82 11.50 8.44
CA ARG A 184 9.56 11.46 7.18
C ARG A 184 9.10 12.63 6.29
N LEU A 185 9.98 13.60 6.12
CA LEU A 185 9.79 14.74 5.25
C LEU A 185 10.19 14.32 3.83
N ILE A 186 9.18 14.10 2.99
CA ILE A 186 9.37 13.73 1.59
C ILE A 186 9.64 15.01 0.79
N LYS A 187 10.83 15.05 0.18
CA LYS A 187 11.37 16.16 -0.59
C LYS A 187 11.79 15.65 -1.98
N ASP A 188 12.13 16.58 -2.86
CA ASP A 188 12.73 16.34 -4.18
C ASP A 188 14.18 15.83 -4.09
N VAL A 189 14.85 16.12 -2.98
CA VAL A 189 16.17 15.57 -2.63
C VAL A 189 16.06 14.40 -1.65
N ASP A 190 16.98 13.44 -1.78
CA ASP A 190 16.97 12.18 -1.04
C ASP A 190 17.69 12.22 0.32
N GLY A 191 17.97 13.43 0.81
CA GLY A 191 18.57 13.68 2.11
C GLY A 191 19.11 15.12 2.25
N VAL A 192 19.72 15.40 3.38
CA VAL A 192 20.52 16.60 3.63
C VAL A 192 21.94 16.35 3.12
N TYR A 193 22.48 17.32 2.39
CA TYR A 193 23.82 17.26 1.81
C TYR A 193 24.75 18.26 2.48
N THR A 194 26.07 18.04 2.35
CA THR A 194 27.08 19.01 2.82
C THR A 194 26.97 20.36 2.11
N ASP A 195 26.55 20.34 0.84
CA ASP A 195 26.29 21.50 -0.01
C ASP A 195 25.12 21.20 -0.95
N ASP A 196 24.65 22.21 -1.70
CA ASP A 196 23.60 22.04 -2.69
C ASP A 196 24.06 21.07 -3.81
N PRO A 197 23.50 19.85 -3.91
CA PRO A 197 23.96 18.85 -4.87
C PRO A 197 23.64 19.24 -6.32
N ALA A 198 22.72 20.17 -6.56
CA ALA A 198 22.46 20.69 -7.90
C ALA A 198 23.56 21.65 -8.37
N LYS A 199 24.34 22.22 -7.45
CA LYS A 199 25.40 23.20 -7.75
C LYS A 199 26.81 22.64 -7.53
N VAL A 200 26.98 21.70 -6.59
CA VAL A 200 28.28 21.18 -6.17
C VAL A 200 28.33 19.68 -6.42
N ALA A 201 29.08 19.26 -7.44
CA ALA A 201 29.17 17.85 -7.85
C ALA A 201 29.70 16.90 -6.77
N ASN A 202 30.51 17.41 -5.84
CA ASN A 202 31.09 16.63 -4.74
C ASN A 202 30.27 16.73 -3.43
N ALA A 203 29.06 17.28 -3.47
CA ALA A 203 28.17 17.32 -2.31
C ALA A 203 27.90 15.89 -1.82
N LYS A 204 28.16 15.65 -0.53
CA LYS A 204 27.94 14.33 0.08
C LYS A 204 26.65 14.35 0.86
N ARG A 205 25.79 13.34 0.64
CA ARG A 205 24.62 13.11 1.48
C ARG A 205 25.09 12.75 2.88
N LEU A 206 24.39 13.25 3.88
CA LEU A 206 24.61 12.92 5.28
C LEU A 206 23.61 11.82 5.65
N ASP A 207 24.07 10.69 6.17
CA ASP A 207 23.19 9.63 6.65
C ASP A 207 22.53 10.01 7.98
N GLN A 208 23.30 10.67 8.84
CA GLN A 208 22.90 11.02 10.20
C GLN A 208 23.39 12.41 10.57
N LEU A 209 22.56 13.15 11.29
CA LEU A 209 22.85 14.48 11.83
C LEU A 209 22.21 14.64 13.20
N ASP A 210 22.86 15.41 14.07
CA ASP A 210 22.16 15.97 15.23
C ASP A 210 21.30 17.18 14.83
N TYR A 211 20.39 17.58 15.73
CA TYR A 211 19.47 18.69 15.48
C TYR A 211 20.18 20.04 15.26
N ASP A 212 21.25 20.31 16.00
CA ASP A 212 21.97 21.59 15.91
C ASP A 212 22.78 21.68 14.62
N GLU A 213 23.38 20.58 14.19
CA GLU A 213 24.02 20.47 12.89
C GLU A 213 23.00 20.57 11.76
N ALA A 214 21.86 19.89 11.88
CA ALA A 214 20.78 19.96 10.88
C ALA A 214 20.28 21.39 10.68
N ALA A 215 20.10 22.19 11.74
CA ALA A 215 19.72 23.59 11.64
C ALA A 215 20.76 24.43 10.87
N LYS A 216 22.05 24.10 10.97
CA LYS A 216 23.11 24.80 10.23
C LYS A 216 23.17 24.39 8.76
N VAL A 217 23.00 23.10 8.46
CA VAL A 217 23.28 22.55 7.12
C VAL A 217 22.04 22.36 6.23
N SER A 218 20.83 22.32 6.79
CA SER A 218 19.61 22.12 6.00
C SER A 218 19.35 23.29 5.04
N ARG A 219 19.83 24.50 5.35
CA ARG A 219 19.71 25.73 4.53
C ARG A 219 18.28 25.96 4.01
N GLY A 220 17.26 25.68 4.84
CA GLY A 220 15.85 25.83 4.49
C GLY A 220 15.17 24.59 3.90
N LEU A 221 15.91 23.50 3.64
CA LEU A 221 15.33 22.21 3.24
C LEU A 221 14.38 21.66 4.30
N VAL A 222 14.77 21.77 5.56
CA VAL A 222 13.96 21.54 6.76
C VAL A 222 13.91 22.84 7.54
N GLN A 223 12.72 23.25 7.96
CA GLN A 223 12.49 24.55 8.58
C GLN A 223 12.96 24.56 10.04
N ASP A 224 13.56 25.66 10.48
CA ASP A 224 14.16 25.80 11.82
C ASP A 224 13.16 25.58 12.95
N LYS A 225 11.91 26.06 12.79
CA LYS A 225 10.82 25.82 13.74
C LYS A 225 10.59 24.31 13.96
N ALA A 226 10.60 23.52 12.89
CA ALA A 226 10.40 22.07 12.95
C ALA A 226 11.59 21.33 13.60
N ILE A 227 12.84 21.72 13.26
CA ILE A 227 14.04 21.13 13.88
C ILE A 227 14.08 21.42 15.38
N THR A 228 13.77 22.66 15.76
CA THR A 228 13.76 23.10 17.16
C THR A 228 12.73 22.30 17.96
N ARG A 229 11.50 22.17 17.45
CA ARG A 229 10.47 21.35 18.09
C ARG A 229 10.85 19.88 18.17
N ALA A 230 11.41 19.32 17.11
CA ALA A 230 11.85 17.94 17.12
C ALA A 230 12.96 17.68 18.16
N LYS A 231 13.85 18.66 18.38
CA LYS A 231 14.86 18.59 19.45
C LYS A 231 14.22 18.60 20.84
N GLU A 232 13.30 19.54 21.08
CA GLU A 232 12.60 19.69 22.37
C GLU A 232 11.79 18.44 22.74
N GLN A 233 11.15 17.81 21.75
CA GLN A 233 10.27 16.66 21.92
C GLN A 233 10.97 15.31 21.65
N ASN A 234 12.25 15.33 21.28
CA ASN A 234 13.04 14.16 20.87
C ASN A 234 12.38 13.33 19.74
N VAL A 235 11.79 14.02 18.75
CA VAL A 235 11.19 13.41 17.56
C VAL A 235 12.27 13.14 16.51
N VAL A 236 12.28 11.95 15.93
CA VAL A 236 13.19 11.60 14.83
C VAL A 236 12.64 12.15 13.51
N ILE A 237 13.44 12.97 12.82
CA ILE A 237 13.14 13.43 11.46
C ILE A 237 13.94 12.62 10.45
N GLU A 238 13.29 12.16 9.39
CA GLU A 238 13.93 11.60 8.20
C GLU A 238 13.70 12.52 7.00
N VAL A 239 14.76 12.95 6.33
CA VAL A 239 14.66 13.66 5.03
C VAL A 239 14.89 12.65 3.92
N ALA A 240 13.91 12.45 3.06
CA ALA A 240 13.91 11.40 2.03
C ALA A 240 13.25 11.87 0.73
N ALA A 241 13.46 11.11 -0.34
CA ALA A 241 12.75 11.26 -1.60
C ALA A 241 11.90 10.03 -1.92
N LEU A 242 10.84 10.23 -2.71
CA LEU A 242 9.89 9.18 -3.13
C LEU A 242 10.62 7.94 -3.66
N GLY A 243 10.29 6.76 -3.14
CA GLY A 243 10.80 5.46 -3.57
C GLY A 243 12.29 5.21 -3.30
N ARG A 244 13.03 6.14 -2.66
CA ARG A 244 14.44 5.91 -2.31
C ARG A 244 14.55 5.04 -1.04
N PRO A 245 15.53 4.12 -0.98
CA PRO A 245 15.70 3.25 0.18
C PRO A 245 16.37 3.93 1.37
N TYR A 246 17.01 5.08 1.16
CA TYR A 246 17.77 5.79 2.18
C TYR A 246 17.16 7.17 2.48
N ALA A 247 17.53 7.71 3.64
CA ALA A 247 17.12 9.01 4.13
C ALA A 247 18.27 9.60 4.97
N THR A 248 18.26 10.91 5.20
CA THR A 248 19.06 11.51 6.27
C THR A 248 18.26 11.46 7.57
N ARG A 249 18.79 10.81 8.59
CA ARG A 249 18.19 10.77 9.92
C ARG A 249 18.71 11.92 10.79
N ILE A 250 17.81 12.77 11.27
CA ILE A 250 18.09 13.84 12.22
C ILE A 250 17.52 13.42 13.59
N ALA A 251 18.41 13.22 14.57
CA ALA A 251 18.08 12.79 15.92
C ALA A 251 19.23 13.13 16.89
N ALA A 252 19.12 12.85 18.18
CA ALA A 252 20.26 12.96 19.11
C ALA A 252 21.33 11.87 18.84
N VAL A 253 22.06 11.99 17.73
CA VAL A 253 23.09 11.05 17.24
C VAL A 253 24.28 11.77 16.65
N GLU A 254 25.42 11.09 16.57
CA GLU A 254 26.60 11.64 15.91
C GLU A 254 26.40 11.78 14.39
N LYS A 255 26.98 12.85 13.86
CA LYS A 255 26.99 13.14 12.43
C LYS A 255 27.72 12.03 11.66
N ARG A 256 27.07 11.50 10.63
CA ARG A 256 27.64 10.49 9.74
C ARG A 256 27.44 10.86 8.28
N ALA A 257 28.53 10.94 7.53
CA ALA A 257 28.46 11.03 6.08
C ALA A 257 27.92 9.72 5.48
N GLY A 258 26.99 9.84 4.55
CA GLY A 258 26.45 8.72 3.79
C GLY A 258 27.22 8.50 2.50
N GLY A 259 27.12 7.27 1.97
CA GLY A 259 27.45 7.01 0.57
C GLY A 259 26.32 7.54 -0.32
N GLY A 260 26.68 8.31 -1.35
CA GLY A 260 25.78 8.52 -2.49
C GLY A 260 25.71 7.23 -3.30
N VAL A 261 24.52 6.76 -3.65
CA VAL A 261 24.37 5.60 -4.52
C VAL A 261 23.81 6.05 -5.85
N ALA A 262 24.68 6.13 -6.86
CA ALA A 262 24.25 6.27 -8.23
C ALA A 262 23.69 4.92 -8.71
N ALA A 263 22.37 4.81 -8.77
CA ALA A 263 21.69 3.64 -9.31
C ALA A 263 21.51 3.81 -10.83
N LYS A 264 21.93 2.83 -11.62
CA LYS A 264 21.58 2.77 -13.05
C LYS A 264 20.09 2.44 -13.18
N PRO A 265 19.40 2.91 -14.24
CA PRO A 265 18.04 2.47 -14.53
C PRO A 265 18.00 0.95 -14.69
N LEU A 266 16.98 0.29 -14.13
CA LEU A 266 16.75 -1.14 -14.30
C LEU A 266 16.00 -1.41 -15.60
N LYS A 267 16.42 -2.42 -16.35
CA LYS A 267 15.71 -2.92 -17.52
C LYS A 267 14.52 -3.76 -17.08
N VAL A 268 13.34 -3.40 -17.58
CA VAL A 268 12.08 -4.07 -17.25
C VAL A 268 11.45 -4.60 -18.52
N ALA A 269 11.06 -5.87 -18.54
CA ALA A 269 10.18 -6.42 -19.55
C ALA A 269 8.80 -6.68 -18.94
N VAL A 270 7.73 -6.26 -19.62
CA VAL A 270 6.36 -6.51 -19.18
C VAL A 270 5.69 -7.46 -20.15
N LEU A 271 5.15 -8.55 -19.61
CA LEU A 271 4.45 -9.58 -20.34
C LEU A 271 2.95 -9.47 -20.06
N GLY A 272 2.20 -9.01 -21.05
CA GLY A 272 0.78 -8.67 -20.93
C GLY A 272 0.53 -7.18 -20.72
N HIS A 273 -0.44 -6.64 -21.46
CA HIS A 273 -0.91 -5.25 -21.35
C HIS A 273 -2.44 -5.20 -21.18
N GLY A 274 -2.98 -6.10 -20.36
CA GLY A 274 -4.35 -6.00 -19.85
C GLY A 274 -4.48 -4.86 -18.84
N ALA A 275 -5.58 -4.83 -18.08
CA ALA A 275 -5.82 -3.78 -17.08
C ALA A 275 -4.64 -3.59 -16.12
N VAL A 276 -4.12 -4.68 -15.53
CA VAL A 276 -2.98 -4.66 -14.60
C VAL A 276 -1.69 -4.23 -15.29
N GLY A 277 -1.31 -4.90 -16.39
CA GLY A 277 -0.08 -4.58 -17.14
C GLY A 277 -0.03 -3.13 -17.64
N ALA A 278 -1.16 -2.57 -18.07
CA ALA A 278 -1.27 -1.17 -18.44
C ALA A 278 -1.14 -0.22 -17.24
N GLY A 279 -1.59 -0.62 -16.05
CA GLY A 279 -1.35 0.11 -14.80
C GLY A 279 0.14 0.11 -14.43
N VAL A 280 0.80 -1.05 -14.51
CA VAL A 280 2.24 -1.19 -14.25
C VAL A 280 3.06 -0.34 -15.21
N CYS A 281 2.75 -0.36 -16.51
CA CYS A 281 3.43 0.49 -17.49
C CYS A 281 3.28 1.98 -17.17
N ALA A 282 2.08 2.41 -16.72
CA ALA A 282 1.87 3.79 -16.29
C ALA A 282 2.76 4.16 -15.08
N HIS A 283 2.89 3.28 -14.09
CA HIS A 283 3.81 3.50 -12.97
C HIS A 283 5.27 3.56 -13.40
N LEU A 284 5.72 2.65 -14.27
CA LEU A 284 7.10 2.64 -14.77
C LEU A 284 7.45 3.95 -15.50
N LEU A 285 6.55 4.43 -16.37
CA LEU A 285 6.72 5.70 -17.09
C LEU A 285 6.69 6.93 -16.17
N ALA A 286 5.94 6.87 -15.07
CA ALA A 286 5.87 7.95 -14.08
C ALA A 286 7.17 8.10 -13.25
N HIS A 287 8.17 7.23 -13.43
CA HIS A 287 9.45 7.24 -12.73
C HIS A 287 10.65 7.33 -13.70
N PRO A 288 10.79 8.45 -14.43
CA PRO A 288 11.83 8.60 -15.44
C PRO A 288 13.24 8.44 -14.84
N GLY A 289 14.13 7.81 -15.60
CA GLY A 289 15.51 7.55 -15.18
C GLY A 289 15.68 6.44 -14.13
N ARG A 290 14.60 5.79 -13.67
CA ARG A 290 14.68 4.59 -12.81
C ARG A 290 14.55 3.29 -13.58
N PHE A 291 13.82 3.31 -14.69
CA PHE A 291 13.50 2.13 -15.47
C PHE A 291 13.71 2.39 -16.96
N SER A 292 14.16 1.37 -17.68
CA SER A 292 14.10 1.31 -19.14
C SER A 292 13.22 0.13 -19.54
N LEU A 293 12.17 0.38 -20.30
CA LEU A 293 11.15 -0.60 -20.64
C LEU A 293 11.42 -1.21 -22.02
N ASN A 294 11.44 -2.54 -22.08
CA ASN A 294 11.43 -3.29 -23.34
C ASN A 294 10.06 -3.21 -24.04
N PRO A 295 9.95 -3.59 -25.32
CA PRO A 295 8.64 -3.77 -25.95
C PRO A 295 7.74 -4.69 -25.11
N VAL A 296 6.52 -4.24 -24.83
CA VAL A 296 5.56 -4.98 -24.01
C VAL A 296 4.99 -6.14 -24.84
N LEU A 297 5.07 -7.36 -24.30
CA LEU A 297 4.54 -8.54 -24.98
C LEU A 297 3.02 -8.55 -24.92
N VAL A 298 2.38 -8.57 -26.09
CA VAL A 298 0.92 -8.63 -26.26
C VAL A 298 0.56 -9.56 -27.42
N ARG A 299 -0.70 -9.99 -27.50
CA ARG A 299 -1.16 -10.83 -28.62
C ARG A 299 -1.29 -10.05 -29.93
N ASP A 300 -1.81 -8.83 -29.84
CA ASP A 300 -2.02 -7.93 -30.97
C ASP A 300 -1.40 -6.55 -30.68
N PRO A 301 -0.18 -6.29 -31.19
CA PRO A 301 0.51 -5.01 -30.98
C PRO A 301 -0.26 -3.80 -31.51
N ASP A 302 -0.99 -3.95 -32.62
CA ASP A 302 -1.68 -2.83 -33.25
C ASP A 302 -2.89 -2.40 -32.42
N GLN A 303 -3.64 -3.35 -31.87
CA GLN A 303 -4.73 -3.07 -30.93
C GLN A 303 -4.26 -2.25 -29.72
N HIS A 304 -3.09 -2.58 -29.17
CA HIS A 304 -2.57 -1.93 -27.96
C HIS A 304 -1.90 -0.57 -28.22
N ARG A 305 -1.45 -0.29 -29.46
CA ARG A 305 -0.90 1.03 -29.83
C ARG A 305 -1.95 2.14 -29.76
N VAL A 306 -3.24 1.81 -29.94
CA VAL A 306 -4.32 2.80 -29.92
C VAL A 306 -4.53 3.33 -28.50
N GLY A 307 -4.21 4.62 -28.28
CA GLY A 307 -4.41 5.29 -26.98
C GLY A 307 -3.33 5.01 -25.93
N ALA A 308 -2.31 4.20 -26.26
CA ALA A 308 -1.15 4.02 -25.40
C ALA A 308 -0.21 5.24 -25.48
N PRO A 309 0.55 5.55 -24.41
CA PRO A 309 1.61 6.54 -24.46
C PRO A 309 2.61 6.22 -25.57
N VAL A 310 3.07 7.25 -26.30
CA VAL A 310 4.04 7.11 -27.41
C VAL A 310 5.36 6.45 -26.96
N ALA A 311 5.69 6.55 -25.67
CA ALA A 311 6.86 5.92 -25.08
C ALA A 311 6.77 4.38 -24.99
N LEU A 312 5.57 3.79 -25.11
CA LEU A 312 5.39 2.34 -25.08
C LEU A 312 5.54 1.74 -26.48
N GLN A 313 6.34 0.67 -26.55
CA GLN A 313 6.43 -0.19 -27.72
C GLN A 313 5.76 -1.52 -27.40
N PHE A 314 5.18 -2.17 -28.42
CA PHE A 314 4.47 -3.43 -28.29
C PHE A 314 5.00 -4.43 -29.30
N THR A 315 5.10 -5.69 -28.88
CA THR A 315 5.51 -6.82 -29.73
C THR A 315 4.67 -8.05 -29.43
N ALA A 316 4.54 -8.94 -30.42
CA ALA A 316 3.98 -10.27 -30.25
C ALA A 316 5.06 -11.35 -30.10
N ASP A 317 6.34 -10.99 -30.21
CA ASP A 317 7.47 -11.90 -30.09
C ASP A 317 8.04 -11.86 -28.66
N PRO A 318 7.96 -12.97 -27.89
CA PRO A 318 8.60 -13.07 -26.58
C PRO A 318 10.10 -12.80 -26.60
N ALA A 319 10.80 -13.14 -27.70
CA ALA A 319 12.24 -12.91 -27.81
C ALA A 319 12.57 -11.41 -27.89
N GLU A 320 11.76 -10.62 -28.60
CA GLU A 320 11.90 -9.16 -28.64
C GLU A 320 11.56 -8.54 -27.27
N ALA A 321 10.49 -9.01 -26.61
CA ALA A 321 10.10 -8.50 -25.30
C ALA A 321 11.16 -8.77 -24.22
N LEU A 322 11.86 -9.91 -24.30
CA LEU A 322 12.90 -10.33 -23.36
C LEU A 322 14.32 -9.98 -23.84
N ALA A 323 14.46 -9.21 -24.91
CA ALA A 323 15.77 -8.88 -25.47
C ALA A 323 16.66 -8.07 -24.51
N GLY A 324 17.96 -8.30 -24.58
CA GLY A 324 18.96 -7.49 -23.89
C GLY A 324 19.07 -7.71 -22.38
N ASP A 325 18.70 -8.91 -21.91
CA ASP A 325 18.80 -9.39 -20.53
C ASP A 325 18.11 -8.44 -19.53
N PRO A 326 16.77 -8.43 -19.48
CA PRO A 326 16.04 -7.58 -18.54
C PRO A 326 16.40 -7.92 -17.09
N ASP A 327 16.57 -6.91 -16.24
CA ASP A 327 16.81 -7.11 -14.82
C ASP A 327 15.55 -7.67 -14.14
N ILE A 328 14.38 -7.15 -14.52
CA ILE A 328 13.08 -7.53 -13.98
C ILE A 328 12.13 -7.90 -15.12
N VAL A 329 11.44 -9.02 -14.99
CA VAL A 329 10.31 -9.37 -15.84
C VAL A 329 9.02 -9.38 -15.02
N VAL A 330 8.01 -8.71 -15.55
CA VAL A 330 6.68 -8.59 -14.95
C VAL A 330 5.70 -9.43 -15.76
N GLU A 331 5.10 -10.45 -15.16
CA GLU A 331 4.15 -11.34 -15.83
C GLU A 331 2.71 -11.07 -15.39
N THR A 332 1.88 -10.70 -16.37
CA THR A 332 0.45 -10.36 -16.21
C THR A 332 -0.41 -10.93 -17.38
N ILE A 333 0.03 -12.02 -18.01
CA ILE A 333 -0.62 -12.60 -19.20
C ILE A 333 -1.92 -13.32 -18.82
N GLY A 334 -1.96 -13.90 -17.61
CA GLY A 334 -3.05 -14.76 -17.16
C GLY A 334 -2.99 -16.17 -17.78
N GLY A 335 -3.77 -17.10 -17.20
CA GLY A 335 -3.76 -18.51 -17.58
C GLY A 335 -2.43 -19.23 -17.28
N THR A 336 -2.33 -20.51 -17.62
CA THR A 336 -1.17 -21.33 -17.23
C THR A 336 -0.26 -21.74 -18.40
N GLY A 337 -0.73 -21.75 -19.65
CA GLY A 337 0.03 -22.28 -20.79
C GLY A 337 1.38 -21.59 -21.04
N LEU A 338 1.38 -20.53 -21.86
CA LEU A 338 2.60 -19.76 -22.15
C LEU A 338 3.19 -19.13 -20.88
N ALA A 339 2.34 -18.59 -20.00
CA ALA A 339 2.76 -17.88 -18.79
C ALA A 339 3.66 -18.71 -17.87
N ARG A 340 3.34 -19.99 -17.63
CA ARG A 340 4.17 -20.90 -16.83
C ARG A 340 5.54 -21.12 -17.46
N SER A 341 5.57 -21.38 -18.77
CA SER A 341 6.83 -21.63 -19.49
C SER A 341 7.75 -20.42 -19.49
N LEU A 342 7.22 -19.21 -19.71
CA LEU A 342 7.97 -17.96 -19.65
C LEU A 342 8.45 -17.67 -18.23
N SER A 343 7.59 -17.79 -17.22
CA SER A 343 7.96 -17.57 -15.81
C SER A 343 9.15 -18.42 -15.37
N GLN A 344 9.17 -19.70 -15.76
CA GLN A 344 10.31 -20.56 -15.47
C GLN A 344 11.56 -20.22 -16.30
N SER A 345 11.42 -19.83 -17.57
CA SER A 345 12.56 -19.46 -18.44
C SER A 345 13.26 -18.22 -17.93
N VAL A 346 12.49 -17.19 -17.60
CA VAL A 346 12.96 -15.90 -17.04
C VAL A 346 13.84 -16.11 -15.81
N LEU A 347 13.37 -16.93 -14.85
CA LEU A 347 14.15 -17.23 -13.65
C LEU A 347 15.41 -18.04 -13.96
N ARG A 348 15.34 -18.98 -14.92
CA ARG A 348 16.51 -19.75 -15.39
C ARG A 348 17.55 -18.89 -16.10
N GLU A 349 17.11 -17.85 -16.79
CA GLU A 349 17.96 -16.91 -17.53
C GLU A 349 18.54 -15.80 -16.62
N GLY A 350 18.12 -15.76 -15.34
CA GLY A 350 18.74 -14.90 -14.32
C GLY A 350 18.09 -13.53 -14.16
N ALA A 351 16.84 -13.35 -14.56
CA ALA A 351 16.06 -12.15 -14.25
C ALA A 351 15.24 -12.30 -12.96
N HIS A 352 14.93 -11.19 -12.29
CA HIS A 352 13.91 -11.19 -11.22
C HIS A 352 12.52 -11.34 -11.85
N LEU A 353 11.62 -12.08 -11.19
CA LEU A 353 10.25 -12.26 -11.65
C LEU A 353 9.26 -11.60 -10.68
N VAL A 354 8.41 -10.73 -11.20
CA VAL A 354 7.21 -10.23 -10.51
C VAL A 354 5.99 -10.75 -11.26
N THR A 355 5.06 -11.45 -10.58
CA THR A 355 3.87 -12.02 -11.24
C THR A 355 2.59 -11.69 -10.48
N ALA A 356 1.52 -11.41 -11.22
CA ALA A 356 0.15 -11.32 -10.70
C ALA A 356 -0.67 -12.59 -11.01
N ASN A 357 -0.05 -13.63 -11.56
CA ASN A 357 -0.73 -14.81 -12.06
C ASN A 357 -0.88 -15.89 -10.97
N LYS A 358 -2.01 -15.82 -10.27
CA LYS A 358 -2.39 -16.78 -9.23
C LYS A 358 -2.45 -18.23 -9.73
N ALA A 359 -2.88 -18.48 -10.96
CA ALA A 359 -3.01 -19.85 -11.47
C ALA A 359 -1.64 -20.52 -11.67
N VAL A 360 -0.65 -19.77 -12.18
CA VAL A 360 0.74 -20.26 -12.28
C VAL A 360 1.35 -20.45 -10.90
N MET A 361 1.20 -19.47 -10.00
CA MET A 361 1.76 -19.56 -8.65
C MET A 361 1.16 -20.72 -7.85
N ALA A 362 -0.14 -20.98 -7.96
CA ALA A 362 -0.80 -22.07 -7.23
C ALA A 362 -0.32 -23.47 -7.67
N LEU A 363 0.01 -23.65 -8.95
CA LEU A 363 0.49 -24.92 -9.49
C LEU A 363 2.01 -25.12 -9.34
N ASP A 364 2.78 -24.04 -9.47
CA ASP A 364 4.22 -24.08 -9.70
C ASP A 364 5.05 -23.40 -8.60
N PHE A 365 4.41 -23.06 -7.47
CA PHE A 365 5.01 -22.34 -6.35
C PHE A 365 6.44 -22.79 -6.04
N ASP A 366 6.62 -24.08 -5.75
CA ASP A 366 7.91 -24.64 -5.33
C ASP A 366 8.95 -24.61 -6.45
N ARG A 367 8.52 -24.90 -7.68
CA ARG A 367 9.41 -24.91 -8.83
C ARG A 367 9.94 -23.50 -9.12
N LEU A 368 9.08 -22.48 -9.06
CA LEU A 368 9.48 -21.09 -9.29
C LEU A 368 10.42 -20.60 -8.17
N HIS A 369 10.11 -20.88 -6.90
CA HIS A 369 11.01 -20.51 -5.80
C HIS A 369 12.37 -21.22 -5.90
N GLN A 370 12.39 -22.50 -6.28
CA GLN A 370 13.63 -23.23 -6.51
C GLN A 370 14.47 -22.57 -7.61
N LEU A 371 13.87 -22.25 -8.76
CA LEU A 371 14.58 -21.61 -9.87
C LEU A 371 15.12 -20.22 -9.50
N ALA A 372 14.34 -19.44 -8.75
CA ALA A 372 14.76 -18.14 -8.25
C ALA A 372 15.98 -18.27 -7.32
N GLN A 373 15.95 -19.23 -6.38
CA GLN A 373 17.06 -19.50 -5.47
C GLN A 373 18.33 -19.97 -6.20
N GLU A 374 18.19 -20.93 -7.13
CA GLU A 374 19.31 -21.48 -7.92
C GLU A 374 20.06 -20.39 -8.70
N ASN A 375 19.37 -19.33 -9.12
CA ASN A 375 19.93 -18.25 -9.93
C ASN A 375 20.18 -16.94 -9.15
N GLY A 376 19.98 -16.95 -7.82
CA GLY A 376 20.16 -15.77 -6.97
C GLY A 376 19.21 -14.63 -7.32
N ARG A 377 17.98 -14.95 -7.75
CA ARG A 377 16.94 -14.00 -8.16
C ARG A 377 15.78 -13.95 -7.20
N SER A 378 15.01 -12.88 -7.32
CA SER A 378 13.82 -12.63 -6.50
C SER A 378 12.60 -13.07 -7.29
N LEU A 379 11.69 -13.76 -6.60
CA LEU A 379 10.35 -14.04 -7.05
C LEU A 379 9.39 -13.25 -6.16
N ARG A 380 8.63 -12.34 -6.74
CA ARG A 380 7.63 -11.52 -6.04
C ARG A 380 6.25 -11.75 -6.66
N TYR A 381 5.23 -11.83 -5.82
CA TYR A 381 3.89 -12.26 -6.22
C TYR A 381 2.79 -11.66 -5.33
N SER A 382 3.05 -10.47 -4.78
CA SER A 382 2.17 -9.81 -3.80
C SER A 382 0.75 -9.62 -4.36
N ALA A 383 0.67 -9.27 -5.65
CA ALA A 383 -0.59 -9.07 -6.37
C ALA A 383 -1.45 -10.34 -6.55
N THR A 384 -0.92 -11.55 -6.28
CA THR A 384 -1.68 -12.79 -6.48
C THR A 384 -2.76 -13.00 -5.41
N ILE A 385 -2.56 -12.43 -4.21
CA ILE A 385 -3.48 -12.54 -3.07
C ILE A 385 -3.89 -11.15 -2.62
N GLY A 386 -5.19 -10.90 -2.53
CA GLY A 386 -5.69 -9.64 -1.98
C GLY A 386 -5.54 -8.42 -2.89
N GLY A 387 -5.04 -8.54 -4.12
CA GLY A 387 -4.92 -7.42 -5.07
C GLY A 387 -3.96 -6.35 -4.56
N GLY A 388 -4.49 -5.24 -4.05
CA GLY A 388 -3.72 -4.18 -3.38
C GLY A 388 -3.66 -4.30 -1.85
N VAL A 389 -4.26 -5.35 -1.27
CA VAL A 389 -4.23 -5.61 0.17
C VAL A 389 -2.97 -6.40 0.50
N PRO A 390 -2.11 -5.94 1.44
CA PRO A 390 -0.79 -6.52 1.67
C PRO A 390 -0.82 -7.78 2.56
N ILE A 391 -1.63 -8.77 2.17
CA ILE A 391 -1.89 -9.96 3.01
C ILE A 391 -0.60 -10.76 3.20
N LEU A 392 0.18 -10.98 2.13
CA LEU A 392 1.40 -11.79 2.19
C LEU A 392 2.48 -11.10 3.03
N GLU A 393 2.63 -9.79 2.88
CA GLU A 393 3.63 -9.00 3.61
C GLU A 393 3.33 -8.95 5.11
N ILE A 394 2.05 -8.78 5.49
CA ILE A 394 1.67 -8.85 6.91
C ILE A 394 1.87 -10.26 7.46
N VAL A 395 1.60 -11.31 6.68
CA VAL A 395 1.90 -12.70 7.09
C VAL A 395 3.40 -12.88 7.33
N ASP A 396 4.27 -12.39 6.44
CA ASP A 396 5.73 -12.44 6.62
C ASP A 396 6.18 -11.70 7.89
N LEU A 397 5.62 -10.51 8.15
CA LEU A 397 5.91 -9.74 9.36
C LEU A 397 5.48 -10.45 10.64
N LEU A 398 4.34 -11.15 10.61
CA LEU A 398 3.86 -11.92 11.75
C LEU A 398 4.67 -13.19 11.96
N ALA A 399 5.03 -13.90 10.89
CA ALA A 399 5.81 -15.13 10.97
C ALA A 399 7.21 -14.91 11.60
N ALA A 400 7.72 -13.67 11.55
CA ALA A 400 8.98 -13.29 12.20
C ALA A 400 8.87 -13.13 13.73
N GLU A 401 7.66 -12.93 14.27
CA GLU A 401 7.44 -12.55 15.68
C GLU A 401 6.51 -13.49 16.44
N ASP A 402 5.60 -14.18 15.76
CA ASP A 402 4.53 -14.99 16.37
C ASP A 402 4.21 -16.24 15.52
N THR A 403 3.37 -17.14 16.07
CA THR A 403 2.86 -18.32 15.37
C THR A 403 1.48 -18.03 14.79
N LEU A 404 1.35 -18.06 13.46
CA LEU A 404 0.05 -17.98 12.81
C LEU A 404 -0.76 -19.27 13.01
N LEU A 405 -1.95 -19.17 13.60
CA LEU A 405 -2.82 -20.30 13.91
C LEU A 405 -3.76 -20.63 12.74
N SER A 406 -4.37 -19.59 12.17
CA SER A 406 -5.28 -19.71 11.04
C SER A 406 -5.40 -18.40 10.27
N VAL A 407 -5.87 -18.50 9.03
CA VAL A 407 -6.27 -17.36 8.21
C VAL A 407 -7.69 -17.58 7.71
N GLU A 408 -8.50 -16.54 7.78
CA GLU A 408 -9.86 -16.48 7.21
C GLU A 408 -9.94 -15.26 6.30
N GLY A 409 -10.34 -15.43 5.04
CA GLY A 409 -10.32 -14.31 4.10
C GLY A 409 -11.45 -14.32 3.10
N VAL A 410 -11.85 -13.12 2.71
CA VAL A 410 -12.64 -12.87 1.50
C VAL A 410 -11.63 -12.46 0.43
N LEU A 411 -11.36 -13.37 -0.50
CA LEU A 411 -10.24 -13.26 -1.44
C LEU A 411 -10.69 -13.03 -2.89
N ASN A 412 -12.00 -13.07 -3.15
CA ASN A 412 -12.59 -12.91 -4.48
C ASN A 412 -13.62 -11.76 -4.49
N GLY A 413 -13.26 -10.64 -5.15
CA GLY A 413 -14.10 -9.44 -5.19
C GLY A 413 -15.37 -9.62 -6.02
N THR A 414 -15.32 -10.42 -7.10
CA THR A 414 -16.47 -10.70 -7.97
C THR A 414 -17.57 -11.43 -7.21
N CYS A 415 -17.23 -12.52 -6.53
CA CYS A 415 -18.12 -13.26 -5.63
C CYS A 415 -18.62 -12.40 -4.48
N ASN A 416 -17.76 -11.54 -3.90
CA ASN A 416 -18.17 -10.68 -2.81
C ASN A 416 -19.25 -9.67 -3.25
N PHE A 417 -19.10 -9.08 -4.44
CA PHE A 417 -20.14 -8.25 -5.05
C PHE A 417 -21.44 -9.04 -5.30
N VAL A 418 -21.35 -10.21 -5.94
CA VAL A 418 -22.52 -11.04 -6.26
C VAL A 418 -23.25 -11.48 -5.00
N LEU A 419 -22.55 -11.96 -3.96
CA LEU A 419 -23.13 -12.34 -2.68
C LEU A 419 -23.80 -11.15 -1.97
N GLY A 420 -23.24 -9.94 -2.11
CA GLY A 420 -23.88 -8.72 -1.64
C GLY A 420 -25.25 -8.49 -2.30
N GLN A 421 -25.34 -8.66 -3.62
CA GLN A 421 -26.61 -8.53 -4.36
C GLN A 421 -27.61 -9.63 -3.98
N LEU A 422 -27.16 -10.88 -3.81
CA LEU A 422 -28.01 -11.97 -3.31
C LEU A 422 -28.58 -11.66 -1.91
N GLY A 423 -27.76 -11.02 -1.05
CA GLY A 423 -28.18 -10.53 0.26
C GLY A 423 -29.29 -9.47 0.22
N LEU A 424 -29.42 -8.76 -0.91
CA LEU A 424 -30.52 -7.83 -1.17
C LEU A 424 -31.74 -8.49 -1.85
N GLY A 425 -31.69 -9.80 -2.09
CA GLY A 425 -32.75 -10.56 -2.75
C GLY A 425 -32.68 -10.54 -4.28
N VAL A 426 -31.60 -10.04 -4.87
CA VAL A 426 -31.41 -10.07 -6.33
C VAL A 426 -31.13 -11.51 -6.78
N PRO A 427 -31.78 -12.03 -7.84
CA PRO A 427 -31.48 -13.36 -8.38
C PRO A 427 -30.03 -13.49 -8.88
N LEU A 428 -29.43 -14.68 -8.75
CA LEU A 428 -28.02 -14.93 -9.12
C LEU A 428 -27.68 -14.49 -10.55
N ALA A 429 -28.51 -14.84 -11.53
CA ALA A 429 -28.27 -14.50 -12.92
C ALA A 429 -28.21 -12.97 -13.15
N GLU A 430 -29.07 -12.21 -12.47
CA GLU A 430 -29.10 -10.75 -12.55
C GLU A 430 -27.89 -10.13 -11.82
N ALA A 431 -27.54 -10.66 -10.64
CA ALA A 431 -26.37 -10.23 -9.90
C ALA A 431 -25.06 -10.44 -10.68
N VAL A 432 -24.93 -11.58 -11.37
CA VAL A 432 -23.77 -11.87 -12.26
C VAL A 432 -23.77 -10.94 -13.47
N ALA A 433 -24.91 -10.73 -14.11
CA ALA A 433 -25.00 -9.81 -15.25
C ALA A 433 -24.63 -8.37 -14.86
N GLU A 434 -25.05 -7.92 -13.68
CA GLU A 434 -24.66 -6.60 -13.15
C GLU A 434 -23.17 -6.54 -12.82
N ALA A 435 -22.60 -7.59 -12.24
CA ALA A 435 -21.16 -7.69 -12.02
C ALA A 435 -20.37 -7.57 -13.34
N GLN A 436 -20.85 -8.19 -14.42
CA GLN A 436 -20.25 -8.07 -15.75
C GLN A 436 -20.37 -6.66 -16.31
N ARG A 437 -21.55 -6.03 -16.17
CA ARG A 437 -21.80 -4.66 -16.64
C ARG A 437 -20.90 -3.64 -15.96
N LEU A 438 -20.66 -3.82 -14.65
CA LEU A 438 -19.78 -2.97 -13.85
C LEU A 438 -18.30 -3.33 -14.01
N GLY A 439 -17.97 -4.41 -14.73
CA GLY A 439 -16.60 -4.86 -14.95
C GLY A 439 -15.97 -5.58 -13.76
N PHE A 440 -16.75 -6.03 -12.78
CA PHE A 440 -16.31 -6.92 -11.71
C PHE A 440 -16.12 -8.36 -12.19
N ALA A 441 -16.90 -8.79 -13.18
CA ALA A 441 -16.86 -10.14 -13.74
C ALA A 441 -16.49 -10.11 -15.23
N GLU A 442 -15.72 -11.11 -15.67
CA GLU A 442 -15.49 -11.34 -17.10
C GLU A 442 -16.72 -11.97 -17.78
N ALA A 443 -16.68 -12.09 -19.11
CA ALA A 443 -17.78 -12.70 -19.88
C ALA A 443 -18.06 -14.16 -19.45
N ASP A 444 -17.01 -14.90 -19.06
CA ASP A 444 -17.11 -16.19 -18.40
C ASP A 444 -16.62 -16.06 -16.94
N PRO A 445 -17.53 -15.95 -15.96
CA PRO A 445 -17.17 -15.77 -14.55
C PRO A 445 -17.06 -17.10 -13.79
N SER A 446 -17.07 -18.25 -14.47
CA SER A 446 -17.18 -19.58 -13.81
C SER A 446 -16.07 -19.81 -12.78
N ALA A 447 -14.84 -19.37 -13.07
CA ALA A 447 -13.72 -19.51 -12.13
C ALA A 447 -13.93 -18.74 -10.82
N ASP A 448 -14.65 -17.63 -10.85
CA ASP A 448 -15.02 -16.87 -9.66
C ASP A 448 -16.19 -17.56 -8.96
N ILE A 449 -17.32 -17.72 -9.68
CA ILE A 449 -18.60 -18.21 -9.14
C ILE A 449 -18.48 -19.61 -8.53
N ASP A 450 -17.70 -20.50 -9.13
CA ASP A 450 -17.50 -21.87 -8.63
C ASP A 450 -16.35 -21.99 -7.60
N GLY A 451 -15.74 -20.86 -7.21
CA GLY A 451 -14.74 -20.81 -6.14
C GLY A 451 -13.33 -21.27 -6.53
N TYR A 452 -13.04 -21.45 -7.82
CA TYR A 452 -11.69 -21.83 -8.29
C TYR A 452 -10.67 -20.73 -7.98
N ASP A 453 -11.01 -19.45 -8.20
CA ASP A 453 -10.11 -18.34 -7.89
C ASP A 453 -9.76 -18.25 -6.41
N ALA A 454 -10.75 -18.39 -5.52
CA ALA A 454 -10.51 -18.41 -4.08
C ALA A 454 -9.67 -19.62 -3.65
N ALA A 455 -9.85 -20.78 -4.28
CA ALA A 455 -9.06 -21.98 -4.01
C ALA A 455 -7.59 -21.82 -4.44
N ASP A 456 -7.32 -21.28 -5.64
CA ASP A 456 -5.96 -20.98 -6.09
C ASP A 456 -5.25 -20.03 -5.12
N LYS A 457 -5.95 -18.97 -4.71
CA LYS A 457 -5.44 -17.98 -3.75
C LYS A 457 -5.16 -18.62 -2.39
N LEU A 458 -6.07 -19.47 -1.91
CA LEU A 458 -5.89 -20.17 -0.65
C LEU A 458 -4.73 -21.16 -0.71
N ALA A 459 -4.51 -21.85 -1.84
CA ALA A 459 -3.37 -22.76 -2.01
C ALA A 459 -2.02 -22.03 -1.89
N ILE A 460 -1.89 -20.88 -2.56
CA ILE A 460 -0.71 -20.01 -2.45
C ILE A 460 -0.53 -19.53 -1.01
N LEU A 461 -1.60 -19.05 -0.37
CA LEU A 461 -1.55 -18.55 1.01
C LEU A 461 -1.17 -19.65 2.00
N VAL A 462 -1.71 -20.87 1.85
CA VAL A 462 -1.34 -22.02 2.69
C VAL A 462 0.14 -22.36 2.51
N ARG A 463 0.62 -22.36 1.26
CA ARG A 463 2.03 -22.65 0.98
C ARG A 463 2.95 -21.57 1.53
N HIS A 464 2.59 -20.30 1.38
CA HIS A 464 3.36 -19.17 1.87
C HIS A 464 3.36 -19.11 3.41
N ALA A 465 2.19 -19.09 4.04
CA ALA A 465 2.03 -18.87 5.47
C ALA A 465 2.32 -20.11 6.32
N PHE A 466 1.92 -21.29 5.85
CA PHE A 466 2.04 -22.54 6.59
C PHE A 466 3.00 -23.53 5.95
N GLY A 467 3.69 -23.20 4.85
CA GLY A 467 4.69 -24.06 4.22
C GLY A 467 4.17 -25.44 3.81
N VAL A 468 2.87 -25.61 3.60
CA VAL A 468 2.25 -26.87 3.16
C VAL A 468 1.86 -26.72 1.70
N ALA A 469 2.27 -27.66 0.85
CA ALA A 469 1.86 -27.68 -0.54
C ALA A 469 0.50 -28.36 -0.65
N LEU A 470 -0.50 -27.63 -1.13
CA LEU A 470 -1.82 -28.16 -1.47
C LEU A 470 -2.08 -27.82 -2.93
N HIS A 471 -2.51 -28.81 -3.70
CA HIS A 471 -3.02 -28.55 -5.04
C HIS A 471 -4.39 -27.87 -4.92
N PRO A 472 -4.74 -26.86 -5.74
CA PRO A 472 -6.04 -26.19 -5.66
C PRO A 472 -7.25 -27.13 -5.70
N ASP A 473 -7.18 -28.21 -6.49
CA ASP A 473 -8.23 -29.22 -6.57
C ASP A 473 -8.42 -30.07 -5.30
N GLN A 474 -7.47 -30.02 -4.35
CA GLN A 474 -7.59 -30.68 -3.05
C GLN A 474 -8.35 -29.81 -2.04
N ILE A 475 -8.60 -28.54 -2.36
CA ILE A 475 -9.31 -27.61 -1.50
C ILE A 475 -10.81 -27.72 -1.79
N SER A 476 -11.58 -28.16 -0.80
CA SER A 476 -13.05 -28.18 -0.91
C SER A 476 -13.57 -26.76 -1.13
N ARG A 477 -14.51 -26.61 -2.08
CA ARG A 477 -15.10 -25.32 -2.45
C ARG A 477 -16.59 -25.43 -2.71
N GLU A 478 -17.37 -24.45 -2.26
CA GLU A 478 -18.78 -24.29 -2.61
C GLU A 478 -18.94 -23.34 -3.81
N SER A 479 -19.81 -23.70 -4.76
CA SER A 479 -20.23 -22.79 -5.83
C SER A 479 -21.38 -21.90 -5.38
N LEU A 480 -21.36 -20.63 -5.80
CA LEU A 480 -22.49 -19.72 -5.65
C LEU A 480 -23.73 -20.22 -6.39
N SER A 481 -23.56 -21.01 -7.45
CA SER A 481 -24.64 -21.63 -8.21
C SER A 481 -25.42 -22.69 -7.43
N ASP A 482 -24.82 -23.24 -6.36
CA ASP A 482 -25.46 -24.23 -5.49
C ASP A 482 -26.30 -23.59 -4.37
N LEU A 483 -26.33 -22.26 -4.27
CA LEU A 483 -27.14 -21.56 -3.27
C LEU A 483 -28.63 -21.64 -3.61
N SER A 484 -29.40 -22.31 -2.74
CA SER A 484 -30.85 -22.35 -2.87
C SER A 484 -31.51 -21.02 -2.49
N ALA A 485 -32.63 -20.70 -3.14
CA ALA A 485 -33.45 -19.54 -2.80
C ALA A 485 -33.88 -19.54 -1.33
N ASP A 486 -34.20 -20.71 -0.77
CA ASP A 486 -34.57 -20.87 0.64
C ASP A 486 -33.40 -20.51 1.58
N ARG A 487 -32.16 -20.89 1.24
CA ARG A 487 -30.97 -20.53 2.01
C ARG A 487 -30.75 -19.01 1.99
N ILE A 488 -30.92 -18.38 0.82
CA ILE A 488 -30.81 -16.92 0.66
C ILE A 488 -31.87 -16.20 1.50
N ALA A 489 -33.13 -16.60 1.37
CA ALA A 489 -34.24 -16.01 2.11
C ALA A 489 -34.04 -16.15 3.64
N ALA A 490 -33.66 -17.33 4.13
CA ALA A 490 -33.44 -17.58 5.55
C ALA A 490 -32.28 -16.77 6.15
N VAL A 491 -31.25 -16.47 5.36
CA VAL A 491 -30.13 -15.61 5.79
C VAL A 491 -30.54 -14.14 5.82
N ASN A 492 -31.27 -13.69 4.80
CA ASN A 492 -31.78 -12.32 4.70
C ASN A 492 -32.78 -12.01 5.83
N GLU A 493 -33.69 -12.94 6.16
CA GLU A 493 -34.63 -12.81 7.28
C GLU A 493 -33.93 -12.64 8.64
N LYS A 494 -32.74 -13.23 8.80
CA LYS A 494 -31.93 -13.12 10.03
C LYS A 494 -31.03 -11.89 10.04
N GLY A 495 -31.00 -11.10 8.97
CA GLY A 495 -30.11 -9.94 8.83
C GLY A 495 -28.62 -10.32 8.81
N LEU A 496 -28.28 -11.52 8.35
CA LEU A 496 -26.90 -11.99 8.22
C LEU A 496 -26.33 -11.62 6.84
N VAL A 497 -24.99 -11.55 6.74
CA VAL A 497 -24.28 -11.14 5.52
C VAL A 497 -23.58 -12.34 4.88
N PHE A 498 -23.89 -12.62 3.62
CA PHE A 498 -23.20 -13.67 2.87
C PHE A 498 -21.76 -13.27 2.52
N LYS A 499 -20.82 -14.20 2.72
CA LYS A 499 -19.41 -14.11 2.27
C LYS A 499 -18.89 -15.46 1.79
N GLN A 500 -18.07 -15.46 0.74
CA GLN A 500 -17.24 -16.61 0.39
C GLN A 500 -15.95 -16.51 1.22
N VAL A 501 -15.82 -17.38 2.22
CA VAL A 501 -14.72 -17.38 3.18
C VAL A 501 -13.75 -18.51 2.83
N ALA A 502 -12.55 -18.13 2.42
CA ALA A 502 -11.41 -19.01 2.32
C ALA A 502 -10.76 -19.12 3.70
N ARG A 503 -10.74 -20.33 4.28
CA ARG A 503 -10.17 -20.58 5.61
C ARG A 503 -9.06 -21.62 5.51
N CYS A 504 -7.95 -21.36 6.19
CA CYS A 504 -6.98 -22.38 6.52
C CYS A 504 -6.57 -22.31 7.99
N SER A 505 -6.36 -23.46 8.62
CA SER A 505 -6.03 -23.54 10.04
C SER A 505 -5.14 -24.73 10.35
N THR A 506 -4.29 -24.58 11.36
CA THR A 506 -3.53 -25.71 11.91
C THR A 506 -4.41 -26.50 12.89
N THR A 507 -4.58 -27.79 12.64
CA THR A 507 -5.31 -28.71 13.52
C THR A 507 -4.50 -29.05 14.77
N ARG A 508 -5.14 -29.67 15.78
CA ARG A 508 -4.46 -30.07 17.02
C ARG A 508 -3.33 -31.09 16.80
N ASP A 509 -3.43 -31.92 15.76
CA ASP A 509 -2.39 -32.87 15.36
C ASP A 509 -1.34 -32.26 14.41
N GLY A 510 -1.39 -30.95 14.16
CA GLY A 510 -0.38 -30.20 13.42
C GLY A 510 -0.51 -30.27 11.90
N ARG A 511 -1.64 -30.78 11.38
CA ARG A 511 -1.98 -30.73 9.95
C ARG A 511 -2.57 -29.38 9.60
N VAL A 512 -2.59 -29.05 8.31
CA VAL A 512 -3.24 -27.84 7.82
C VAL A 512 -4.48 -28.25 7.05
N GLU A 513 -5.63 -27.78 7.50
CA GLU A 513 -6.90 -27.90 6.78
C GLU A 513 -7.17 -26.61 6.02
N ALA A 514 -7.71 -26.72 4.81
CA ALA A 514 -8.05 -25.59 3.96
C ALA A 514 -9.37 -25.84 3.22
N LYS A 515 -10.25 -24.84 3.20
CA LYS A 515 -11.54 -24.89 2.49
C LYS A 515 -12.04 -23.51 2.11
N VAL A 516 -12.90 -23.46 1.09
CA VAL A 516 -13.62 -22.28 0.64
C VAL A 516 -15.12 -22.54 0.78
N GLU A 517 -15.80 -21.77 1.62
CA GLU A 517 -17.23 -21.99 1.91
C GLU A 517 -18.01 -20.69 1.81
N ILE A 518 -19.27 -20.77 1.42
CA ILE A 518 -20.18 -19.64 1.53
C ILE A 518 -20.72 -19.64 2.95
N GLN A 519 -20.53 -18.55 3.69
CA GLN A 519 -20.95 -18.40 5.08
C GLN A 519 -21.90 -17.23 5.25
N ALA A 520 -22.81 -17.34 6.20
CA ALA A 520 -23.66 -16.25 6.66
C ALA A 520 -23.05 -15.69 7.96
N LEU A 521 -22.47 -14.50 7.87
CA LEU A 521 -21.77 -13.85 8.97
C LEU A 521 -22.68 -12.84 9.68
N ALA A 522 -22.44 -12.64 10.97
CA ALA A 522 -23.08 -11.55 11.70
C ALA A 522 -22.60 -10.19 11.15
N PRO A 523 -23.44 -9.13 11.14
CA PRO A 523 -23.06 -7.82 10.61
C PRO A 523 -21.85 -7.17 11.27
N ASP A 524 -21.58 -7.50 12.54
CA ASP A 524 -20.44 -7.03 13.33
C ASP A 524 -19.16 -7.85 13.11
N HIS A 525 -19.23 -8.96 12.38
CA HIS A 525 -18.05 -9.74 12.02
C HIS A 525 -17.15 -8.92 11.08
N PRO A 526 -15.82 -8.84 11.29
CA PRO A 526 -14.96 -7.96 10.49
C PRO A 526 -15.04 -8.22 8.97
N LEU A 527 -15.07 -9.49 8.54
CA LEU A 527 -15.23 -9.84 7.12
C LEU A 527 -16.60 -9.45 6.52
N ALA A 528 -17.64 -9.26 7.34
CA ALA A 528 -18.96 -8.84 6.85
C ALA A 528 -18.92 -7.39 6.31
N GLY A 529 -18.05 -6.54 6.86
CA GLY A 529 -17.87 -5.15 6.45
C GLY A 529 -17.20 -4.95 5.08
N LEU A 530 -16.64 -6.01 4.48
CA LEU A 530 -16.06 -5.96 3.15
C LEU A 530 -17.16 -5.89 2.08
N VAL A 531 -17.32 -4.75 1.43
CA VAL A 531 -18.36 -4.53 0.40
C VAL A 531 -17.76 -4.53 -1.00
N ASN A 532 -18.57 -4.89 -2.01
CA ASN A 532 -18.19 -4.89 -3.43
C ASN A 532 -16.87 -5.64 -3.68
N GLU A 533 -15.86 -5.00 -4.28
CA GLU A 533 -14.52 -5.55 -4.54
C GLU A 533 -13.60 -5.63 -3.31
N GLY A 534 -14.13 -5.34 -2.12
CA GLY A 534 -13.40 -5.44 -0.87
C GLY A 534 -12.89 -6.85 -0.61
N ASN A 535 -11.58 -6.97 -0.38
CA ASN A 535 -10.92 -8.19 0.05
C ASN A 535 -10.26 -7.96 1.42
N GLY A 536 -9.95 -9.06 2.07
CA GLY A 536 -9.08 -9.03 3.23
C GLY A 536 -8.97 -10.36 3.94
N ALA A 537 -8.16 -10.36 4.98
CA ALA A 537 -7.87 -11.52 5.78
C ALA A 537 -7.88 -11.17 7.27
N LEU A 538 -8.43 -12.09 8.06
CA LEU A 538 -8.27 -12.18 9.50
C LEU A 538 -7.19 -13.20 9.80
N LEU A 539 -6.12 -12.74 10.45
CA LEU A 539 -4.96 -13.52 10.85
C LEU A 539 -5.08 -13.81 12.34
N ASN A 540 -5.32 -15.08 12.69
CA ASN A 540 -5.49 -15.50 14.08
C ASN A 540 -4.14 -15.92 14.67
N LEU A 541 -3.80 -15.30 15.80
CA LEU A 541 -2.59 -15.50 16.58
C LEU A 541 -2.95 -15.96 17.99
N PRO A 542 -2.01 -16.54 18.76
CA PRO A 542 -2.23 -16.86 20.17
C PRO A 542 -2.66 -15.64 21.00
N GLY A 543 -2.13 -14.46 20.66
CA GLY A 543 -2.39 -13.19 21.37
C GLY A 543 -3.61 -12.41 20.89
N GLY A 544 -4.34 -12.88 19.88
CA GLY A 544 -5.51 -12.19 19.33
C GLY A 544 -5.64 -12.31 17.81
N GLN A 545 -6.45 -11.44 17.22
CA GLN A 545 -6.71 -11.43 15.78
C GLN A 545 -6.26 -10.10 15.16
N LEU A 546 -5.65 -10.18 13.98
CA LEU A 546 -5.29 -9.01 13.16
C LEU A 546 -6.06 -9.03 11.85
N GLY A 547 -6.73 -7.93 11.51
CA GLY A 547 -7.40 -7.75 10.22
C GLY A 547 -6.55 -6.95 9.24
N VAL A 548 -6.53 -7.39 7.98
CA VAL A 548 -5.89 -6.68 6.85
C VAL A 548 -6.93 -6.59 5.74
N PHE A 549 -7.35 -5.36 5.39
CA PHE A 549 -8.51 -5.12 4.53
C PHE A 549 -8.21 -4.06 3.47
N GLY A 550 -8.95 -4.07 2.36
CA GLY A 550 -8.86 -3.04 1.32
C GLY A 550 -9.50 -3.51 0.02
N LYS A 551 -9.21 -2.84 -1.09
CA LYS A 551 -9.71 -3.28 -2.41
C LYS A 551 -8.81 -4.38 -2.95
N GLY A 552 -9.37 -5.53 -3.29
CA GLY A 552 -8.57 -6.66 -3.79
C GLY A 552 -8.79 -7.07 -5.23
N ALA A 553 -9.46 -6.22 -6.01
CA ALA A 553 -9.52 -6.33 -7.45
C ALA A 553 -9.48 -4.92 -8.08
N GLY A 554 -9.37 -4.90 -9.41
CA GLY A 554 -9.31 -3.67 -10.19
C GLY A 554 -7.90 -3.31 -10.65
N ARG A 555 -7.84 -2.48 -11.69
CA ARG A 555 -6.61 -2.07 -12.37
C ARG A 555 -5.57 -1.52 -11.40
N TRP A 556 -5.95 -0.51 -10.62
CA TRP A 556 -5.00 0.26 -9.82
C TRP A 556 -4.52 -0.47 -8.57
N PRO A 557 -5.38 -1.07 -7.71
CA PRO A 557 -4.89 -1.79 -6.53
C PRO A 557 -3.90 -2.92 -6.88
N THR A 558 -4.19 -3.69 -7.92
CA THR A 558 -3.33 -4.79 -8.38
C THR A 558 -2.03 -4.27 -8.99
N ALA A 559 -2.10 -3.20 -9.80
CA ALA A 559 -0.90 -2.58 -10.37
C ALA A 559 0.00 -1.96 -9.30
N GLU A 560 -0.57 -1.41 -8.22
CA GLU A 560 0.17 -0.89 -7.08
C GLU A 560 0.96 -1.99 -6.38
N ALA A 561 0.37 -3.16 -6.13
CA ALA A 561 1.08 -4.32 -5.55
C ALA A 561 2.22 -4.81 -6.45
N VAL A 562 1.97 -4.96 -7.76
CA VAL A 562 3.01 -5.34 -8.73
C VAL A 562 4.13 -4.30 -8.77
N PHE A 563 3.79 -3.01 -8.82
CA PHE A 563 4.79 -1.95 -8.86
C PHE A 563 5.57 -1.84 -7.55
N ALA A 564 4.93 -2.11 -6.41
CA ALA A 564 5.58 -2.13 -5.12
C ALA A 564 6.63 -3.25 -5.02
N ASP A 565 6.36 -4.42 -5.61
CA ASP A 565 7.31 -5.52 -5.75
C ASP A 565 8.51 -5.15 -6.65
N ILE A 566 8.27 -4.45 -7.76
CA ILE A 566 9.33 -3.91 -8.62
C ILE A 566 10.22 -2.94 -7.83
N MET A 567 9.59 -2.05 -7.07
CA MET A 567 10.28 -1.07 -6.24
C MET A 567 11.04 -1.70 -5.07
N ASP A 568 10.58 -2.82 -4.52
CA ASP A 568 11.35 -3.61 -3.53
C ASP A 568 12.63 -4.17 -4.15
N ILE A 569 12.54 -4.82 -5.32
CA ILE A 569 13.71 -5.34 -6.03
C ILE A 569 14.69 -4.20 -6.35
N GLN A 570 14.19 -3.06 -6.80
CA GLN A 570 15.00 -1.87 -7.07
C GLN A 570 15.77 -1.42 -5.81
N ARG A 571 15.09 -1.34 -4.67
CA ARG A 571 15.72 -0.93 -3.41
C ARG A 571 16.78 -1.93 -2.95
N ASP A 572 16.49 -3.22 -3.06
CA ASP A 572 17.40 -4.31 -2.72
C ASP A 572 18.66 -4.29 -3.60
N THR A 573 18.55 -3.83 -4.85
CA THR A 573 19.67 -3.69 -5.79
C THR A 573 20.54 -2.45 -5.51
N VAL A 574 19.92 -1.38 -5.00
CA VAL A 574 20.59 -0.10 -4.71
C VAL A 574 21.27 -0.11 -3.35
N LEU A 575 20.69 -0.77 -2.36
CA LEU A 575 21.34 -0.90 -1.06
C LEU A 575 22.60 -1.76 -1.20
N PRO A 576 23.76 -1.36 -0.62
CA PRO A 576 24.90 -2.26 -0.53
C PRO A 576 24.41 -3.54 0.11
N ALA A 577 24.71 -4.70 -0.50
CA ALA A 577 24.27 -6.00 -0.02
C ALA A 577 24.40 -6.00 1.50
N LYS A 578 23.26 -5.97 2.22
CA LYS A 578 23.28 -6.16 3.67
C LYS A 578 24.14 -7.39 3.86
N ALA A 579 25.24 -7.30 4.60
CA ALA A 579 26.09 -8.45 4.92
C ALA A 579 25.13 -9.56 5.32
N ALA A 580 24.94 -10.54 4.43
CA ALA A 580 23.67 -11.22 4.21
C ALA A 580 22.76 -11.02 5.42
N SER A 581 21.89 -10.00 5.39
CA SER A 581 20.67 -10.19 6.15
C SER A 581 20.00 -11.28 5.36
N HIS A 582 20.39 -12.51 5.67
CA HIS A 582 19.44 -13.54 5.92
C HIS A 582 18.23 -12.78 6.51
N MET A 583 17.23 -12.46 5.66
CA MET A 583 15.96 -13.11 5.85
C MET A 583 16.39 -14.49 6.31
N PRO A 584 16.36 -14.81 7.63
CA PRO A 584 16.67 -16.16 8.02
C PRO A 584 15.90 -16.98 7.00
N GLU A 585 16.61 -17.84 6.26
CA GLU A 585 15.96 -19.01 5.69
C GLU A 585 14.94 -19.37 6.74
N ASN A 586 13.66 -19.18 6.41
CA ASN A 586 12.57 -19.19 7.39
C ASN A 586 12.99 -20.22 8.44
N PRO A 587 13.14 -19.94 9.73
CA PRO A 587 13.71 -20.93 10.65
C PRO A 587 12.95 -22.27 10.57
N LEU A 588 11.72 -22.25 10.01
CA LEU A 588 10.96 -23.42 9.59
C LEU A 588 11.45 -24.16 8.33
N SER A 589 12.22 -23.60 7.38
CA SER A 589 12.84 -24.36 6.27
C SER A 589 13.90 -25.35 6.76
N HIS A 590 14.64 -25.01 7.82
CA HIS A 590 15.60 -25.94 8.46
C HIS A 590 14.97 -26.80 9.54
N ILE A 591 14.03 -26.26 10.35
CA ILE A 591 13.33 -27.06 11.37
C ILE A 591 12.29 -28.03 10.72
N ARG A 592 11.77 -27.77 9.51
CA ARG A 592 10.85 -28.69 8.81
C ARG A 592 11.54 -29.84 8.09
N ARG A 593 12.88 -29.87 7.97
CA ARG A 593 13.57 -31.07 7.50
C ARG A 593 13.45 -32.26 8.47
N MET A 594 12.84 -32.08 9.66
CA MET A 594 12.63 -33.16 10.63
C MET A 594 11.20 -33.33 11.16
N SER A 595 10.20 -32.59 10.68
CA SER A 595 8.80 -32.84 11.03
C SER A 595 7.93 -32.88 9.78
N THR A 596 7.64 -34.11 9.35
CA THR A 596 6.64 -34.42 8.32
C THR A 596 5.25 -33.98 8.81
N ARG A 597 4.88 -32.72 8.57
CA ARG A 597 3.47 -32.31 8.63
C ARG A 597 2.78 -32.85 7.38
N THR A 598 1.75 -33.64 7.59
CA THR A 598 1.05 -34.38 6.53
C THR A 598 -0.30 -33.72 6.26
N VAL A 599 -0.77 -33.77 5.03
CA VAL A 599 -2.11 -33.27 4.62
C VAL A 599 -3.19 -34.20 5.20
N ALA A 600 -4.34 -33.65 5.62
CA ALA A 600 -5.55 -34.41 5.94
C ALA A 600 -6.54 -34.33 4.80
#